data_AF-A0A2V9ZFT3-F1
#
_entry.id   AF-A0A2V9ZFT3-F1
#
_cell.length_a   1.000
_cell.length_b   1.000
_cell.length_c   1.000
_cell.angle_alpha   90.00
_cell.angle_beta   90.00
_cell.angle_gamma   90.00
#
_symmetry.space_group_name_H-M   'P 1'
#
loop_
_entity.id
_entity.type
_entity.pdbx_description
1 polymer ?
#
loop_
_entity_poly.entity_id
_entity_poly.type
_entity_poly.pdbx_seq_one_letter_code
_entity_poly.pdbx_strand_id
1 'polypeptide(L)' 'AFTQYFENNSRFRPLHHGTVGVIDGSYQYVIDLETNKGSLRPLNEAQIWNIDRSAENPARAEALRAAIYSRFPELKH' A
#
# COMPACT_ATOMS: atom_id res chain seq x y z
N ALA A 1 2.38 21.88 -22.33
CA ALA A 1 1.59 21.63 -21.11
C ALA A 1 0.77 20.36 -21.32
N PHE A 2 0.74 19.44 -20.36
CA PHE A 2 -0.09 18.23 -20.44
C PHE A 2 -1.31 18.45 -19.55
N THR A 3 -2.50 18.27 -20.12
CA THR A 3 -3.78 18.42 -19.42
C THR A 3 -4.43 17.04 -19.32
N GLN A 4 -4.52 16.51 -18.11
CA GLN A 4 -5.23 15.26 -17.82
C GLN A 4 -6.66 15.59 -17.42
N TYR A 5 -7.64 15.08 -18.18
CA TYR A 5 -9.04 15.19 -17.85
C TYR A 5 -9.45 13.96 -17.04
N PHE A 6 -9.82 14.16 -15.77
CA PHE A 6 -10.40 13.09 -14.96
C PHE A 6 -11.88 12.94 -15.31
N GLU A 7 -12.30 11.75 -15.75
CA GLU A 7 -13.71 11.44 -15.95
C GLU A 7 -14.50 11.56 -14.63
N ASN A 8 -15.81 11.79 -14.75
CA ASN A 8 -16.79 11.97 -13.67
C ASN A 8 -17.07 10.67 -12.88
N ASN A 9 -16.02 9.89 -12.60
CA ASN A 9 -15.98 8.71 -11.75
C ASN A 9 -15.10 8.92 -10.51
N SER A 10 -14.52 10.11 -10.33
CA SER A 10 -13.80 10.50 -9.10
C SER A 10 -14.76 10.77 -7.95
N ARG A 11 -15.51 9.73 -7.54
CA ARG A 11 -16.08 9.72 -6.19
C ARG A 11 -14.91 9.49 -5.25
N PHE A 12 -14.63 10.48 -4.41
CA PHE A 12 -13.72 10.32 -3.28
C PHE A 12 -14.29 9.17 -2.43
N ARG A 13 -13.72 7.97 -2.57
CA ARG A 13 -14.17 6.83 -1.79
C ARG A 13 -13.72 7.06 -0.34
N PRO A 14 -14.48 6.58 0.65
CA PRO A 14 -14.02 6.57 2.04
C PRO A 14 -12.61 6.02 2.15
N LEU A 15 -11.87 6.46 3.16
CA LEU A 15 -10.47 6.14 3.41
C LEU A 15 -10.16 4.63 3.48
N HIS A 16 -11.19 3.76 3.50
CA HIS A 16 -11.13 2.30 3.56
C HIS A 16 -11.24 1.59 2.20
N HIS A 17 -11.18 2.30 1.07
CA HIS A 17 -11.22 1.67 -0.25
C HIS A 17 -9.92 1.83 -1.02
N GLY A 18 -9.49 0.73 -1.65
CA GLY A 18 -8.31 0.69 -2.51
C GLY A 18 -7.07 0.15 -1.79
N THR A 19 -5.91 0.72 -2.11
CA THR A 19 -4.63 0.29 -1.54
C THR A 19 -3.86 1.48 -1.00
N VAL A 20 -3.16 1.26 0.10
CA VAL A 20 -2.17 2.20 0.64
C VAL A 20 -0.83 1.51 0.72
N GLY A 21 0.25 2.21 0.42
CA GLY A 21 1.58 1.61 0.54
C GLY A 21 2.66 2.60 0.89
N VAL A 22 3.78 2.05 1.37
CA VAL A 22 4.99 2.78 1.72
C VAL A 22 6.19 2.10 1.05
N ILE A 23 7.17 2.90 0.64
CA ILE A 23 8.40 2.44 0.02
C ILE A 23 9.57 2.88 0.89
N ASP A 24 10.48 1.96 1.21
CA ASP A 24 11.70 2.22 2.02
C ASP A 24 12.99 2.20 1.19
N GLY A 25 12.84 2.34 -0.13
CA GLY A 25 13.92 2.36 -1.12
C GLY A 25 14.09 1.02 -1.82
N SER A 26 14.19 -0.09 -1.06
CA SER A 26 14.36 -1.43 -1.64
C SER A 26 13.09 -2.27 -1.63
N TYR A 27 12.15 -1.95 -0.74
CA TYR A 27 10.89 -2.66 -0.60
C TYR A 27 9.71 -1.71 -0.63
N GLN A 28 8.59 -2.25 -1.06
CA GLN A 28 7.28 -1.65 -0.97
C GLN A 28 6.41 -2.54 -0.07
N TYR A 29 5.72 -1.94 0.88
CA TYR A 29 4.64 -2.61 1.61
C TYR A 29 3.31 -2.01 1.19
N VAL A 30 2.34 -2.84 0.83
CA VAL A 30 1.01 -2.42 0.38
C VAL A 30 -0.05 -3.12 1.20
N ILE A 31 -1.02 -2.37 1.70
CA ILE A 31 -2.22 -2.87 2.37
C ILE A 31 -3.40 -2.68 1.41
N ASP A 32 -4.10 -3.77 1.13
CA ASP A 32 -5.43 -3.74 0.54
C ASP A 32 -6.43 -3.37 1.65
N LEU A 33 -7.08 -2.22 1.50
CA LEU A 33 -7.94 -1.64 2.53
C LEU A 33 -9.30 -2.33 2.62
N GLU A 34 -9.70 -3.05 1.58
CA GLU A 34 -10.97 -3.80 1.55
C GLU A 34 -10.85 -5.13 2.29
N THR A 35 -9.69 -5.77 2.22
CA THR A 35 -9.39 -7.07 2.86
C THR A 35 -8.50 -6.96 4.09
N ASN A 36 -7.93 -5.78 4.35
CA ASN A 36 -6.90 -5.50 5.34
C ASN A 36 -5.67 -6.43 5.22
N LYS A 37 -5.40 -6.94 4.01
CA LYS A 37 -4.26 -7.80 3.74
C LYS A 37 -3.07 -6.97 3.30
N GLY A 38 -1.95 -7.15 3.99
CA GLY A 38 -0.68 -6.52 3.65
C GLY A 38 0.22 -7.46 2.86
N SER A 39 1.01 -6.92 1.94
CA SER A 39 2.04 -7.66 1.21
C SER A 39 3.31 -6.84 1.09
N LEU A 40 4.44 -7.48 1.35
CA LEU A 40 5.77 -6.90 1.20
C LEU A 40 6.37 -7.35 -0.12
N ARG A 41 6.84 -6.40 -0.93
CA ARG A 41 7.40 -6.68 -2.26
C ARG A 41 8.75 -6.01 -2.40
N PRO A 42 9.77 -6.69 -2.93
CA PRO A 42 10.97 -6.03 -3.44
C PRO A 42 10.59 -5.04 -4.54
N LEU A 43 11.20 -3.86 -4.57
CA LEU A 43 10.82 -2.80 -5.50
C LEU A 43 11.08 -3.18 -6.97
N ASN A 44 12.11 -4.01 -7.23
CA ASN A 44 12.40 -4.58 -8.55
C ASN A 44 11.37 -5.62 -9.03
N GLU A 45 10.50 -6.09 -8.13
CA GLU A 45 9.46 -7.08 -8.38
C GLU A 45 8.05 -6.52 -8.09
N ALA A 46 7.93 -5.22 -7.81
CA ALA A 46 6.67 -4.58 -7.40
C ALA A 46 5.54 -4.70 -8.44
N GLN A 47 5.89 -4.84 -9.72
CA GLN A 47 4.97 -5.10 -10.83
C GLN A 47 4.28 -6.47 -10.75
N ILE A 48 4.83 -7.42 -9.99
CA ILE A 48 4.25 -8.76 -9.83
C ILE A 48 3.19 -8.68 -8.74
N TRP A 49 1.92 -8.57 -9.13
CA TRP A 49 0.82 -8.31 -8.20
C TRP A 49 0.65 -9.37 -7.10
N ASN A 50 0.99 -10.63 -7.36
CA ASN A 50 0.78 -11.73 -6.42
C ASN A 50 2.03 -12.08 -5.60
N ILE A 51 3.08 -11.25 -5.66
CA ILE A 51 4.26 -11.50 -4.85
C ILE A 51 4.06 -10.98 -3.43
N ASP A 52 4.41 -11.82 -2.46
CA ASP A 52 4.48 -11.46 -1.06
C ASP A 52 5.70 -12.12 -0.42
N ARG A 53 6.63 -11.28 0.02
CA ARG A 53 7.88 -11.65 0.70
C ARG A 53 7.82 -11.32 2.19
N SER A 54 6.62 -11.05 2.73
CA SER A 54 6.46 -10.74 4.16
C SER A 54 6.95 -11.86 5.05
N ALA A 55 6.79 -13.12 4.64
CA ALA A 55 7.28 -14.29 5.38
C ALA A 55 8.83 -14.36 5.45
N GLU A 56 9.52 -13.83 4.44
CA GLU A 56 10.99 -13.81 4.38
C GLU A 56 11.58 -12.65 5.20
N ASN A 57 10.81 -11.57 5.36
CA ASN A 57 11.25 -10.37 6.08
C ASN A 57 10.14 -9.79 6.99
N PRO A 58 9.71 -10.54 8.02
CA PRO A 58 8.56 -10.15 8.85
C PRO A 58 8.81 -8.86 9.63
N ALA A 59 10.04 -8.64 10.10
CA ALA A 59 10.40 -7.41 10.82
C ALA A 59 10.26 -6.16 9.95
N ARG A 60 10.62 -6.24 8.66
CA ARG A 60 10.47 -5.14 7.71
C ARG A 60 9.00 -4.89 7.38
N ALA A 61 8.24 -5.96 7.13
CA ALA A 61 6.80 -5.87 6.90
C ALA A 61 6.10 -5.14 8.07
N GLU A 62 6.39 -5.52 9.32
CA GLU A 62 5.83 -4.86 10.49
C GLU A 62 6.26 -3.40 10.64
N ALA A 63 7.54 -3.08 10.41
CA ALA A 63 8.04 -1.71 10.48
C ALA A 63 7.34 -0.79 9.45
N LEU A 64 7.17 -1.26 8.22
CA LEU A 64 6.49 -0.52 7.15
C LEU A 64 4.99 -0.41 7.40
N ARG A 65 4.35 -1.47 7.91
CA ARG A 65 2.96 -1.44 8.36
C ARG A 65 2.74 -0.40 9.46
N ALA A 66 3.63 -0.37 10.46
CA ALA A 66 3.59 0.62 11.52
C ALA A 66 3.78 2.05 10.99
N ALA A 67 4.63 2.25 9.98
CA ALA A 67 4.80 3.55 9.33
C ALA A 67 3.51 4.02 8.63
N ILE A 68 2.78 3.10 7.97
CA ILE A 68 1.47 3.42 7.38
C ILE A 68 0.49 3.87 8.47
N TYR A 69 0.34 3.10 9.55
CA TYR A 69 -0.60 3.46 10.62
C TYR A 69 -0.17 4.69 11.43
N SER A 70 1.12 4.99 11.52
CA SER A 70 1.58 6.24 12.11
C SER A 70 1.18 7.45 11.27
N ARG A 71 1.08 7.29 9.94
CA ARG A 71 0.67 8.35 9.02
C ARG A 71 -0.85 8.46 8.87
N PHE A 72 -1.52 7.32 8.92
CA PHE A 72 -2.98 7.18 8.78
C PHE A 72 -3.55 6.33 9.93
N PRO A 73 -3.64 6.89 11.16
CA PRO A 73 -4.13 6.17 12.33
C PRO A 73 -5.55 5.61 12.17
N GLU A 74 -6.37 6.28 11.36
CA GLU A 74 -7.75 5.90 11.05
C GLU A 74 -7.88 4.53 10.37
N LEU A 75 -6.82 4.02 9.75
CA LEU A 75 -6.79 2.71 9.08
C LEU A 75 -6.61 1.52 10.03
N LYS A 76 -6.46 1.76 11.34
CA LYS A 76 -6.20 0.73 12.35
C LYS A 76 -7.48 -0.01 12.81
N HIS A 77 -8.64 0.31 12.23
CA HIS A 77 -9.96 -0.07 12.72
C HIS A 77 -10.71 -0.99 11.77
#